data_AF-A0A2A4PLX1-F1
#
_entry.id   AF-A0A2A4PLX1-F1
#
_cell.length_a   1.000
_cell.length_b   1.000
_cell.length_c   1.000
_cell.angle_alpha   90.00
_cell.angle_beta   90.00
_cell.angle_gamma   90.00
#
_symmetry.space_group_name_H-M   'P 1'
#
loop_
_entity.id
_entity.type
_entity.pdbx_description
1 polymer ?
#
loop_
_entity_poly.entity_id
_entity_poly.type
_entity_poly.pdbx_seq_one_letter_code
_entity_poly.pdbx_strand_id
1 'polypeptide(L)'
;MAEHGLIIKQDTGGKRLEMQCEHQNGLLYVVPGDSSWVCSEELRHVHALAGFFRELMELDDDRVEGLMQKWGLYYRPRDLVTDEAGKSESD
;
A
#
# COMPACT_ATOMS: atom_id res chain seq x y z
N MET A 1 -13.69 -5.97 -22.48
CA MET A 1 -14.08 -6.51 -21.17
C MET A 1 -13.35 -5.71 -20.13
N ALA A 2 -14.01 -5.26 -19.05
CA ALA A 2 -13.28 -4.64 -17.96
C ALA A 2 -12.37 -5.72 -17.35
N GLU A 3 -11.08 -5.44 -17.23
CA GLU A 3 -10.11 -6.38 -16.71
C GLU A 3 -10.28 -6.43 -15.19
N HIS A 4 -10.81 -7.54 -14.68
CA HIS A 4 -10.92 -7.76 -13.24
C HIS A 4 -9.52 -7.96 -12.64
N GLY A 5 -9.30 -7.47 -11.42
CA GLY A 5 -8.04 -7.59 -10.70
C GLY A 5 -7.63 -6.30 -9.99
N LEU A 6 -6.34 -6.22 -9.67
CA LEU A 6 -5.66 -5.03 -9.18
C LEU A 6 -4.70 -4.53 -10.27
N ILE A 7 -4.98 -3.37 -10.85
CA ILE A 7 -4.19 -2.78 -11.94
C ILE A 7 -3.59 -1.47 -11.46
N ILE A 8 -2.28 -1.32 -11.61
CA ILE A 8 -1.55 -0.10 -11.25
C ILE A 8 -1.19 0.64 -12.53
N LYS A 9 -1.81 1.79 -12.75
CA LYS A 9 -1.55 2.68 -13.89
C LYS A 9 -0.76 3.89 -13.43
N GLN A 10 0.18 4.31 -14.26
CA GLN A 10 0.83 5.60 -14.11
C GLN A 10 0.08 6.64 -14.92
N ASP A 11 -0.19 7.77 -14.28
CA ASP A 11 -0.80 8.93 -14.91
C ASP A 11 0.06 10.16 -14.61
N THR A 12 -0.15 11.23 -15.38
CA THR A 12 0.51 12.52 -15.17
C THR A 12 0.21 13.03 -13.75
N GLY A 13 1.22 12.98 -12.87
CA GLY A 13 1.13 13.47 -11.49
C GLY A 13 0.82 12.42 -10.42
N GLY A 14 0.74 11.13 -10.75
CA GLY A 14 0.50 10.09 -9.73
C GLY A 14 0.35 8.66 -10.24
N LYS A 15 -0.03 7.76 -9.33
CA LYS A 15 -0.41 6.37 -9.65
C LYS A 15 -1.89 6.18 -9.38
N ARG A 16 -2.59 5.48 -10.28
CA ARG A 16 -3.99 5.07 -10.11
C ARG A 16 -4.04 3.56 -9.93
N LEU A 17 -4.61 3.11 -8.82
CA LEU A 17 -4.88 1.71 -8.54
C LEU A 17 -6.35 1.44 -8.84
N GLU A 18 -6.60 0.56 -9.80
CA GLU A 18 -7.94 0.08 -10.15
C GLU A 18 -8.14 -1.28 -9.48
N MET A 19 -9.20 -1.42 -8.69
CA MET A 19 -9.54 -2.64 -7.95
C MET A 19 -10.95 -3.06 -8.34
N GLN A 20 -11.08 -4.08 -9.19
CA GLN A 20 -12.38 -4.46 -9.73
C GLN A 20 -12.59 -5.97 -9.78
N CYS A 21 -13.77 -6.43 -9.40
CA CYS A 21 -14.31 -7.75 -9.68
C CYS A 21 -15.82 -7.65 -9.96
N GLU A 22 -16.50 -8.78 -10.10
CA GLU A 22 -17.96 -8.82 -10.34
C GLU A 22 -18.79 -8.22 -9.18
N HIS A 23 -18.22 -8.13 -7.98
CA HIS A 23 -18.94 -7.73 -6.76
C HIS A 23 -18.56 -6.34 -6.24
N GLN A 24 -17.40 -5.81 -6.63
CA GLN A 24 -16.84 -4.57 -6.10
C GLN A 24 -15.98 -3.85 -7.15
N ASN A 25 -15.94 -2.52 -7.07
CA ASN A 25 -15.17 -1.67 -7.96
C ASN A 25 -14.70 -0.42 -7.23
N GLY A 26 -13.42 -0.08 -7.36
CA GLY A 26 -12.82 1.09 -6.72
C GLY A 26 -11.63 1.64 -7.48
N LEU A 27 -11.43 2.95 -7.35
CA LEU A 27 -10.24 3.66 -7.82
C LEU A 27 -9.56 4.31 -6.62
N LEU A 28 -8.26 4.08 -6.48
CA LEU A 28 -7.42 4.80 -5.52
C LEU A 28 -6.37 5.60 -6.28
N TYR A 29 -6.34 6.91 -6.02
CA TYR A 29 -5.34 7.81 -6.57
C TYR A 29 -4.26 8.06 -5.53
N VAL A 30 -3.01 7.82 -5.90
CA VAL A 30 -1.84 8.20 -5.11
C VAL A 30 -1.15 9.37 -5.79
N VAL A 31 -1.25 10.52 -5.13
CA VAL A 31 -0.62 11.79 -5.54
C VAL A 31 0.52 12.14 -4.57
N PRO A 32 1.40 13.09 -4.90
CA PRO A 32 2.39 13.59 -3.95
C PRO A 32 1.74 14.08 -2.64
N GLY A 33 2.29 13.65 -1.51
CA GLY A 33 1.89 14.12 -0.18
C GLY A 33 3.09 14.28 0.76
N ASP A 34 2.88 14.95 1.89
CA ASP A 34 3.96 15.36 2.82
C ASP A 34 4.76 14.19 3.39
N SER A 35 4.14 13.01 3.54
CA SER A 35 4.84 11.80 4.03
C SER A 35 5.36 10.91 2.91
N SER A 36 5.14 11.25 1.63
CA SER A 36 5.47 10.39 0.47
C SER A 36 6.35 11.06 -0.59
N TRP A 37 6.69 12.35 -0.44
CA TRP A 37 7.55 13.09 -1.39
C TRP A 37 8.96 12.50 -1.51
N VAL A 38 9.46 11.84 -0.46
CA VAL A 38 10.81 11.25 -0.40
C VAL A 38 10.99 10.07 -1.36
N CYS A 39 9.89 9.45 -1.79
CA CYS A 39 9.91 8.28 -2.66
C CYS A 39 9.80 8.67 -4.15
N SER A 40 10.45 7.89 -5.02
CA SER A 40 10.34 8.06 -6.47
C SER A 40 8.89 7.91 -6.94
N GLU A 41 8.53 8.55 -8.05
CA GLU A 41 7.15 8.47 -8.58
C GLU A 41 6.72 7.03 -8.86
N GLU A 42 7.67 6.19 -9.29
CA GLU A 42 7.44 4.77 -9.55
C GLU A 42 7.02 4.01 -8.30
N LEU A 43 7.64 4.29 -7.16
CA LEU A 43 7.41 3.58 -5.90
C LEU A 43 6.51 4.32 -4.91
N ARG A 44 6.08 5.55 -5.22
CA ARG A 44 5.28 6.39 -4.32
C ARG A 44 4.02 5.71 -3.82
N HIS A 45 3.33 4.95 -4.67
CA HIS A 45 2.15 4.17 -4.28
C HIS A 45 2.46 3.10 -3.21
N VAL A 46 3.61 2.44 -3.33
CA VAL A 46 4.07 1.46 -2.33
C VAL A 46 4.40 2.17 -1.02
N HIS A 47 5.17 3.26 -1.08
CA HIS A 47 5.56 4.04 0.10
C HIS A 47 4.34 4.61 0.84
N ALA A 48 3.43 5.24 0.11
CA ALA A 48 2.23 5.83 0.68
C ALA A 48 1.32 4.78 1.32
N LEU A 49 1.08 3.64 0.65
CA LEU A 49 0.24 2.57 1.21
C LEU A 49 0.88 1.92 2.43
N ALA A 50 2.18 1.63 2.40
CA ALA A 50 2.87 1.04 3.54
C ALA A 50 2.89 1.98 4.76
N GLY A 51 3.15 3.28 4.53
CA GLY A 51 3.09 4.30 5.59
C GLY A 51 1.67 4.48 6.14
N PHE A 52 0.68 4.63 5.26
CA PHE A 52 -0.72 4.78 5.65
C PHE A 52 -1.20 3.60 6.50
N PHE A 53 -0.97 2.36 6.08
CA PHE A 53 -1.41 1.20 6.85
C PHE A 53 -0.65 1.02 8.16
N ARG A 54 0.64 1.44 8.22
CA ARG A 54 1.37 1.45 9.49
C ARG A 54 0.73 2.42 10.47
N GLU A 55 0.57 3.69 10.08
CA GLU A 55 -0.03 4.71 10.93
C GLU A 55 -1.48 4.36 11.29
N LEU A 56 -2.24 3.76 10.36
CA LEU A 56 -3.60 3.29 10.61
C LEU A 56 -3.66 2.24 11.74
N MET A 57 -2.65 1.37 11.85
CA MET A 57 -2.55 0.39 12.94
C MET A 57 -2.02 0.99 14.23
N GLU A 58 -1.22 2.04 14.16
CA GLU A 58 -0.77 2.79 15.33
C GLU A 58 -1.90 3.62 15.98
N LEU A 59 -3.04 3.81 15.28
CA LEU A 59 -4.23 4.43 15.87
C LEU A 59 -4.88 3.59 16.98
N ASP A 60 -4.66 2.26 17.00
CA ASP A 60 -5.24 1.33 17.99
C ASP A 60 -6.76 1.52 18.16
N ASP A 61 -7.48 1.71 17.05
CA ASP A 61 -8.92 1.99 17.02
C ASP A 61 -9.72 0.71 16.70
N ASP A 62 -10.50 0.23 17.67
CA ASP A 62 -11.36 -0.96 17.57
C ASP A 62 -12.28 -0.96 16.33
N ARG A 63 -12.72 0.22 15.86
CA ARG A 63 -13.60 0.33 14.69
C ARG A 63 -12.84 0.04 13.40
N VAL A 64 -11.59 0.47 13.33
CA VAL A 64 -10.70 0.20 12.20
C VAL A 64 -10.36 -1.30 12.19
N GLU A 65 -9.98 -1.86 13.33
CA GLU A 65 -9.70 -3.29 13.44
C GLU A 65 -10.93 -4.14 13.09
N GLY A 66 -12.10 -3.77 13.60
CA GLY A 66 -13.36 -4.46 13.29
C GLY A 66 -13.71 -4.41 11.79
N LEU A 67 -13.46 -3.29 11.11
CA LEU A 67 -13.62 -3.19 9.65
C LEU A 67 -12.61 -4.09 8.93
N MET A 68 -11.34 -4.08 9.33
CA MET A 68 -10.32 -4.93 8.72
C MET A 68 -10.67 -6.41 8.87
N GLN A 69 -11.03 -6.86 10.06
CA GLN A 69 -11.46 -8.24 10.32
C GLN A 69 -12.71 -8.62 9.52
N LYS A 70 -13.71 -7.73 9.44
CA LYS A 70 -14.94 -7.95 8.65
C LYS A 70 -14.63 -8.22 7.18
N TRP A 71 -13.60 -7.58 6.63
CA TRP A 71 -13.16 -7.78 5.25
C TRP A 71 -12.03 -8.83 5.10
N GLY A 72 -11.62 -9.50 6.18
CA GLY A 72 -10.57 -10.51 6.17
C GLY A 72 -9.17 -9.95 5.94
N LEU A 73 -8.93 -8.69 6.36
CA LEU A 73 -7.67 -7.98 6.19
C LEU A 73 -6.90 -7.92 7.52
N TYR A 74 -5.58 -8.08 7.42
CA TYR A 74 -4.65 -7.85 8.51
C TYR A 74 -3.38 -7.23 7.93
N TYR A 75 -2.92 -6.13 8.53
CA TYR A 75 -1.68 -5.49 8.12
C TYR A 75 -0.65 -5.63 9.23
N ARG A 76 0.51 -6.19 8.89
CA ARG A 76 1.67 -6.28 9.78
C ARG A 76 2.80 -5.43 9.20
N PRO A 77 3.21 -4.32 9.86
CA PRO A 77 4.38 -3.59 9.42
C PRO A 77 5.62 -4.49 9.50
N ARG A 78 6.51 -4.34 8.52
CA ARG A 78 7.82 -5.02 8.48
C ARG A 78 8.93 -3.98 8.60
N ASP A 79 10.07 -4.41 9.13
CA ASP A 79 11.28 -3.60 9.12
C ASP A 79 11.72 -3.35 7.68
N LEU A 80 12.35 -2.18 7.47
CA LEU A 80 12.98 -1.88 6.19
C LEU A 80 14.15 -2.84 5.98
N VAL A 81 14.23 -3.43 4.79
CA VAL A 81 15.40 -4.22 4.41
C VAL A 81 16.51 -3.24 4.07
N THR A 82 17.51 -3.15 4.94
CA THR A 82 18.76 -2.43 4.67
C THR A 82 19.77 -3.38 4.02
N ASP A 83 20.57 -2.89 3.08
CA ASP A 83 21.55 -3.69 2.32
C ASP A 83 22.58 -4.45 3.19
N GLU A 84 22.71 -4.13 4.47
CA GLU A 84 23.56 -4.82 5.45
C GLU A 84 23.10 -6.25 5.79
N ALA A 85 21.83 -6.61 5.55
CA ALA A 85 21.27 -7.92 5.91
C ALA A 85 21.55 -9.04 4.87
N GLY A 86 22.16 -8.71 3.72
CA GLY A 86 22.48 -9.66 2.65
C GLY A 86 23.88 -10.27 2.72
N LYS A 87 24.65 -10.01 3.78
CA LYS A 87 26.05 -10.46 3.95
C LYS A 87 26.28 -11.51 5.04
N SER A 88 25.25 -12.02 5.69
CA SER A 88 25.39 -13.20 6.57
C SER A 88 24.96 -14.45 5.83
N GLU A 89 25.83 -15.45 5.83
CA GLU A 89 25.67 -16.82 5.30
C GLU A 89 26.04 -17.03 3.83
N SER A 90 27.34 -16.94 3.58
CA SER A 90 28.03 -17.96 2.80
C SER A 90 29.10 -18.56 3.71
N ASP A 91 28.81 -19.74 4.25
CA ASP A 91 29.78 -20.71 4.81
C ASP A 91 30.04 -21.77 3.73
#